data_AF-A0A7V2MI38-F1
#
_entry.id   AF-A0A7V2MI38-F1
#
_cell.length_a   1.000
_cell.length_b   1.000
_cell.length_c   1.000
_cell.angle_alpha   90.00
_cell.angle_beta   90.00
_cell.angle_gamma   90.00
#
_symmetry.space_group_name_H-M   'P 1'
#
loop_
_entity.id
_entity.type
_entity.pdbx_description
1 polymer ?
#
loop_
_entity_poly.entity_id
_entity_poly.type
_entity_poly.pdbx_seq_one_letter_code
_entity_poly.pdbx_strand_id
1 'polypeptide(L)'
;MELRYVGFSHSPTKRIYLFDRVAKGEPTLHISVAADLSLLAKHRIALQEGPALCAQKLTGLTGSRSPDQELTEADLAGYLATRAQAEARKMESRRNAFRRRSTKPGAPPPAPAPRQAAPKRG
;
A
#
# COMPACT_ATOMS: atom_id res chain seq x y z
N MET A 1 -9.94 -7.14 -12.74
CA MET A 1 -10.81 -6.11 -12.16
C MET A 1 -9.90 -5.06 -11.57
N GLU A 2 -10.08 -3.80 -11.96
CA GLU A 2 -9.25 -2.68 -11.53
C GLU A 2 -10.09 -1.70 -10.73
N LEU A 3 -9.55 -1.18 -9.63
CA LEU A 3 -10.14 -0.09 -8.86
C LEU A 3 -9.29 1.16 -9.05
N ARG A 4 -9.90 2.21 -9.57
CA ARG A 4 -9.26 3.51 -9.76
C ARG A 4 -9.84 4.51 -8.78
N TYR A 5 -8.98 5.14 -7.99
CA TYR A 5 -9.40 6.23 -7.12
C TYR A 5 -9.63 7.49 -7.96
N VAL A 6 -10.80 8.11 -7.80
CA VAL A 6 -11.22 9.30 -8.56
C VAL A 6 -11.02 10.56 -7.72
N GLY A 7 -11.33 10.50 -6.43
CA GLY A 7 -11.21 11.64 -5.53
C GLY A 7 -12.06 11.49 -4.28
N PHE A 8 -12.34 12.62 -3.64
CA PHE A 8 -13.19 12.64 -2.46
C PHE A 8 -14.10 13.87 -2.47
N SER A 9 -15.25 13.73 -1.81
CA SER A 9 -16.08 14.83 -1.36
C SER A 9 -16.11 14.85 0.17
N HIS A 10 -16.38 16.03 0.73
CA HIS A 10 -16.50 16.21 2.17
C HIS A 10 -17.93 16.58 2.52
N SER A 11 -18.51 15.81 3.43
CA SER A 11 -19.77 16.12 4.11
C SER A 11 -19.45 16.45 5.58
N PRO A 12 -20.34 17.15 6.31
CA PRO A 12 -20.02 17.69 7.63
C PRO A 12 -19.44 16.68 8.63
N THR A 13 -19.91 15.44 8.58
CA THR A 13 -19.50 14.35 9.49
C THR A 13 -18.85 13.18 8.79
N LYS A 14 -18.82 13.17 7.45
CA LYS A 14 -18.35 12.03 6.65
C LYS A 14 -17.42 12.50 5.53
N ARG A 15 -16.39 11.71 5.24
CA ARG A 15 -15.62 11.84 4.00
C ARG A 15 -16.09 10.80 3.01
N ILE A 16 -16.46 11.22 1.80
CA ILE A 16 -16.93 10.34 0.74
C ILE A 16 -15.79 10.14 -0.24
N TYR A 17 -15.28 8.92 -0.37
CA TYR A 17 -14.25 8.57 -1.33
C TYR A 17 -14.88 7.97 -2.59
N LEU A 18 -14.42 8.40 -3.76
CA LEU A 18 -14.99 8.02 -5.05
C LEU A 18 -14.02 7.10 -5.78
N PHE A 19 -14.54 5.98 -6.29
CA PHE A 19 -13.79 4.97 -7.02
C PHE A 19 -14.52 4.56 -8.29
N ASP A 20 -13.75 4.31 -9.34
CA ASP A 20 -14.21 3.62 -10.53
C ASP A 20 -13.78 2.16 -10.46
N ARG A 21 -14.74 1.27 -10.66
CA ARG A 21 -14.49 -0.16 -10.81
C ARG A 21 -14.60 -0.52 -12.28
N VAL A 22 -13.47 -0.90 -12.86
CA VAL A 22 -13.35 -1.27 -14.27
C VAL A 22 -13.18 -2.78 -14.38
N ALA A 23 -14.09 -3.43 -15.10
CA ALA A 23 -14.04 -4.86 -15.40
C ALA A 23 -14.19 -5.07 -16.91
N LYS A 24 -13.48 -6.08 -17.44
CA LYS A 24 -13.43 -6.34 -18.87
C LYS A 24 -14.82 -6.75 -19.37
N GLY A 25 -15.35 -5.99 -20.33
CA GLY A 25 -16.67 -6.26 -20.92
C GLY A 25 -17.85 -5.69 -20.14
N GLU A 26 -17.62 -5.02 -19.01
CA GLU A 26 -18.67 -4.41 -18.19
C GLU A 26 -18.57 -2.88 -18.21
N PRO A 27 -19.69 -2.16 -18.05
CA PRO A 27 -19.64 -0.71 -17.85
C PRO A 27 -18.85 -0.36 -16.59
N THR A 28 -18.21 0.81 -16.60
CA THR A 28 -17.50 1.32 -15.42
C THR A 28 -18.51 1.59 -14.31
N LEU A 29 -18.28 0.99 -13.14
CA LEU A 29 -19.13 1.21 -11.98
C LEU A 29 -18.52 2.28 -11.08
N HIS A 30 -19.24 3.38 -10.92
CA HIS A 30 -18.88 4.43 -9.97
C HIS A 30 -19.32 4.03 -8.56
N ILE A 31 -18.40 4.06 -7.61
CA ILE A 31 -18.62 3.65 -6.24
C ILE A 31 -18.25 4.79 -5.29
N SER A 32 -19.19 5.20 -4.44
CA SER A 32 -18.95 6.06 -3.29
C SER A 32 -18.72 5.21 -2.03
N VAL A 33 -17.71 5.58 -1.25
CA VAL A 33 -17.45 4.99 0.06
C VAL A 33 -17.48 6.09 1.11
N ALA A 34 -18.53 6.11 1.92
CA ALA A 34 -18.67 7.06 3.02
C ALA A 34 -17.90 6.58 4.25
N ALA A 35 -17.11 7.48 4.83
CA ALA A 35 -16.32 7.23 6.03
C ALA A 35 -16.71 8.26 7.11
N ASP A 36 -17.26 7.80 8.22
CA ASP A 36 -17.54 8.66 9.36
C ASP A 36 -16.24 9.18 10.00
N LEU A 37 -16.12 10.50 10.11
CA LEU A 37 -14.90 11.15 10.60
C LEU A 37 -14.65 10.85 12.08
N SER A 38 -15.70 10.75 12.88
CA SER A 38 -15.61 10.41 14.30
C SER A 38 -15.14 8.97 14.48
N LEU A 39 -15.60 8.07 13.61
CA LEU A 39 -15.19 6.67 13.59
C LEU A 39 -13.72 6.51 13.19
N LEU A 40 -13.27 7.22 12.14
CA LEU A 40 -11.85 7.23 11.78
C LEU A 40 -10.99 7.78 12.92
N ALA A 41 -11.43 8.84 13.59
CA ALA A 41 -10.73 9.42 14.75
C ALA A 41 -10.66 8.45 15.93
N LYS A 42 -11.77 7.76 16.26
CA LYS A 42 -11.84 6.74 17.33
C LYS A 42 -10.81 5.63 17.11
N HIS A 43 -10.62 5.19 15.88
CA HIS A 43 -9.65 4.15 15.52
C HIS A 43 -8.26 4.68 15.15
N ARG A 44 -8.00 5.98 15.37
CA ARG A 44 -6.71 6.65 15.06
C ARG A 44 -6.28 6.48 13.59
N ILE A 45 -7.24 6.44 12.67
CA ILE A 45 -6.98 6.34 11.23
C ILE A 45 -6.86 7.75 10.66
N ALA A 46 -5.72 8.04 10.04
CA ALA A 46 -5.50 9.31 9.36
C ALA A 46 -6.34 9.37 8.06
N LEU A 47 -6.83 10.56 7.69
CA LEU A 47 -7.64 10.72 6.46
C LEU A 47 -6.89 10.31 5.18
N GLN A 48 -5.57 10.42 5.16
CA GLN A 48 -4.73 9.95 4.05
C GLN A 48 -4.75 8.42 3.88
N GLU A 49 -5.07 7.67 4.93
CA GLU A 49 -5.22 6.21 4.89
C GLU A 49 -6.61 5.80 4.37
N GLY A 50 -7.57 6.75 4.36
CA GLY A 50 -8.95 6.52 3.94
C GLY A 50 -9.07 5.87 2.57
N PRO A 51 -8.44 6.39 1.50
CA PRO A 51 -8.49 5.78 0.18
C PRO A 51 -7.96 4.34 0.15
N ALA A 52 -6.88 4.05 0.86
CA ALA A 52 -6.30 2.71 0.93
C ALA A 52 -7.22 1.72 1.66
N LEU A 53 -7.84 2.17 2.76
CA LEU A 53 -8.82 1.39 3.51
C LEU A 53 -10.06 1.07 2.64
N CYS A 54 -10.60 2.07 1.95
CA CYS A 54 -11.72 1.89 1.02
C CYS A 54 -11.36 0.89 -0.09
N ALA A 55 -10.17 1.00 -0.69
CA ALA A 55 -9.72 0.07 -1.73
C ALA A 55 -9.60 -1.38 -1.21
N GLN A 56 -9.12 -1.57 0.02
CA GLN A 56 -9.05 -2.89 0.65
C GLN A 56 -10.46 -3.49 0.83
N LYS A 57 -11.42 -2.70 1.34
CA LYS A 57 -12.82 -3.12 1.45
C LYS A 57 -13.41 -3.51 0.10
N LEU A 58 -13.26 -2.64 -0.91
CA LEU A 58 -13.84 -2.86 -2.24
C LEU A 58 -13.23 -4.07 -2.96
N THR A 59 -11.95 -4.35 -2.72
CA THR A 59 -11.28 -5.56 -3.25
C THR A 59 -11.86 -6.84 -2.65
N GLY A 60 -12.29 -6.83 -1.39
CA GLY A 60 -12.98 -7.96 -0.75
C GLY A 60 -14.40 -8.21 -1.27
N LEU A 61 -15.00 -7.23 -1.95
CA LEU A 61 -16.39 -7.25 -2.42
C LEU A 61 -16.49 -7.54 -3.93
N THR A 62 -15.78 -8.57 -4.40
CA THR A 62 -15.68 -8.93 -5.83
C THR A 62 -17.01 -9.22 -6.53
N GLY A 63 -18.07 -9.56 -5.78
CA GLY A 63 -19.42 -9.80 -6.32
C GLY A 63 -20.45 -8.70 -6.06
N SER A 64 -20.16 -7.73 -5.17
CA SER A 64 -21.12 -6.67 -4.86
C SER A 64 -21.08 -5.57 -5.92
N ARG A 65 -22.24 -5.23 -6.49
CA ARG A 65 -22.43 -4.10 -7.41
C ARG A 65 -22.98 -2.85 -6.73
N SER A 66 -23.05 -2.83 -5.40
CA SER A 66 -23.59 -1.69 -4.68
C SER A 66 -22.75 -0.44 -4.93
N PRO A 67 -23.32 0.63 -5.51
CA PRO A 67 -22.60 1.85 -5.83
C PRO A 67 -22.32 2.69 -4.58
N ASP A 68 -23.09 2.51 -3.50
CA ASP A 68 -22.85 3.18 -2.24
C ASP A 68 -22.39 2.18 -1.18
N GLN A 69 -21.30 2.52 -0.50
CA GLN A 69 -20.68 1.72 0.54
C GLN A 69 -20.40 2.62 1.74
N GLU A 70 -20.52 2.06 2.95
CA GLU A 70 -20.15 2.77 4.17
C GLU A 70 -19.05 2.01 4.90
N LEU A 71 -18.04 2.71 5.42
CA LEU A 71 -17.07 2.09 6.30
C LEU A 71 -17.69 1.78 7.65
N THR A 72 -17.60 0.52 8.05
CA THR A 72 -18.07 0.02 9.34
C THR A 72 -16.89 -0.18 10.29
N GLU A 73 -17.16 -0.27 11.59
CA GLU A 73 -16.12 -0.59 12.59
C GLU A 73 -15.40 -1.92 12.27
N ALA A 74 -16.10 -2.89 11.70
CA ALA A 74 -15.51 -4.16 11.27
C ALA A 74 -14.48 -3.98 10.14
N ASP A 75 -14.76 -3.11 9.17
CA ASP A 75 -13.82 -2.78 8.09
C ASP A 75 -12.55 -2.14 8.65
N LEU A 76 -12.70 -1.21 9.59
CA LEU A 76 -11.58 -0.52 10.24
C LEU A 76 -10.74 -1.49 11.07
N ALA A 77 -11.37 -2.36 11.85
CA ALA A 77 -10.67 -3.39 12.62
C ALA A 77 -9.90 -4.36 11.71
N GLY A 78 -10.51 -4.80 10.61
CA GLY A 78 -9.85 -5.66 9.61
C GLY A 78 -8.66 -4.99 8.94
N TYR A 79 -8.76 -3.69 8.64
CA TYR A 79 -7.67 -2.90 8.11
C TYR A 79 -6.49 -2.79 9.08
N LEU A 80 -6.77 -2.47 10.35
CA LEU A 80 -5.75 -2.38 11.40
C LEU A 80 -5.05 -3.71 11.64
N ALA A 81 -5.78 -4.82 11.64
CA ALA A 81 -5.21 -6.16 11.75
C ALA A 81 -4.26 -6.46 10.57
N THR A 82 -4.69 -6.14 9.35
CA THR A 82 -3.87 -6.31 8.14
C THR A 82 -2.59 -5.47 8.20
N ARG A 83 -2.70 -4.21 8.64
CA ARG A 83 -1.57 -3.30 8.83
C ARG A 83 -0.58 -3.84 9.86
N ALA A 84 -1.06 -4.34 11.00
CA ALA A 84 -0.22 -4.93 12.03
C ALA A 84 0.55 -6.15 11.51
N GLN A 85 -0.10 -7.02 10.74
CA GLN A 85 0.52 -8.18 10.10
C GLN A 85 1.60 -7.77 9.08
N ALA A 86 1.34 -6.74 8.27
CA ALA A 86 2.31 -6.23 7.31
C ALA A 86 3.55 -5.63 8.00
N GLU A 87 3.36 -4.88 9.09
CA GLU A 87 4.47 -4.33 9.88
C GLU A 87 5.29 -5.43 10.57
N ALA A 88 4.65 -6.46 11.11
CA ALA A 88 5.35 -7.62 11.68
C ALA A 88 6.25 -8.33 10.65
N ARG A 89 5.73 -8.58 9.44
CA ARG A 89 6.52 -9.17 8.34
C ARG A 89 7.70 -8.30 7.92
N LYS A 90 7.55 -6.97 7.91
CA LYS A 90 8.65 -6.04 7.62
C LYS A 90 9.73 -6.08 8.71
N MET A 91 9.33 -6.10 9.99
CA MET A 91 10.27 -6.21 11.11
C MET A 91 11.05 -7.52 11.06
N GLU A 92 10.39 -8.63 10.79
CA GLU A 92 11.03 -9.94 10.60
C GLU A 92 12.00 -9.94 9.42
N SER A 93 11.58 -9.39 8.28
CA SER A 93 12.44 -9.28 7.09
C SER A 93 13.69 -8.44 7.34
N ARG A 94 13.56 -7.33 8.08
CA ARG A 94 14.70 -6.49 8.50
C ARG A 94 15.63 -7.24 9.45
N ARG A 95 15.08 -7.99 10.42
CA ARG A 95 15.86 -8.82 11.35
C ARG A 95 16.65 -9.90 10.60
N ASN A 96 16.01 -10.55 9.62
CA ASN A 96 16.63 -11.60 8.82
C ASN A 96 17.70 -11.04 7.87
N ALA A 97 17.44 -9.88 7.24
CA ALA A 97 18.42 -9.18 6.41
C ALA A 97 19.66 -8.76 7.22
N PHE A 98 19.47 -8.30 8.46
CA PHE A 98 20.58 -7.98 9.36
C PHE A 98 21.40 -9.23 9.71
N ARG A 99 20.74 -10.34 10.10
CA ARG A 99 21.41 -11.62 10.38
C ARG A 99 22.23 -12.15 9.20
N ARG A 100 21.71 -12.07 7.97
CA ARG A 100 22.44 -12.50 6.75
C ARG A 100 23.66 -11.63 6.44
N ARG A 101 23.67 -10.36 6.88
CA ARG A 101 24.82 -9.46 6.68
C ARG A 101 25.92 -9.71 7.72
N SER A 102 25.57 -10.22 8.90
CA SER A 102 26.51 -10.61 9.95
C SER A 102 27.33 -11.87 9.62
N THR A 103 26.91 -12.67 8.63
CA THR A 103 27.57 -13.95 8.28
C THR A 103 28.53 -13.88 7.10
N LYS A 104 29.03 -12.69 6.72
CA LYS A 104 30.16 -12.58 5.76
C LYS A 104 31.46 -12.12 6.46
N PRO A 105 32.22 -13.02 7.11
CA PRO A 105 33.63 -12.77 7.38
C PRO A 105 34.47 -13.10 6.13
N GLY A 106 35.21 -12.11 5.63
CA GLY A 106 36.36 -12.34 4.75
C GLY A 106 36.08 -12.39 3.24
N ALA A 107 35.99 -11.23 2.59
CA ALA A 107 36.41 -11.11 1.20
C ALA A 107 37.65 -10.19 1.19
N PRO A 108 38.84 -10.67 0.76
CA PRO A 108 40.01 -9.81 0.67
C PRO A 108 39.81 -8.74 -0.42
N PRO A 109 40.43 -7.55 -0.28
CA PRO A 109 40.28 -6.48 -1.26
C PRO A 109 40.84 -6.89 -2.62
N PRO A 110 40.21 -6.48 -3.74
CA PRO A 110 40.70 -6.77 -5.08
C PRO A 110 42.03 -6.05 -5.34
N ALA A 111 43.00 -6.77 -5.90
CA ALA A 111 44.32 -6.27 -6.28
C ALA A 111 44.22 -5.15 -7.34
N PRO A 112 45.11 -4.14 -7.32
CA PRO A 112 45.09 -3.06 -8.31
C PRO A 112 45.53 -3.56 -9.70
N ALA A 113 44.76 -3.15 -10.73
CA ALA A 113 44.97 -3.52 -12.13
C ALA A 113 46.24 -2.88 -12.75
N PRO A 114 46.89 -3.53 -13.73
CA PRO A 114 48.10 -3.03 -14.35
C PRO A 114 47.83 -1.82 -15.26
N ARG A 115 48.63 -0.77 -15.08
CA ARG A 115 48.58 0.49 -15.84
C ARG A 115 49.23 0.24 -17.21
N GLN A 116 48.42 0.19 -18.28
CA GLN A 116 48.90 0.08 -19.65
C GLN A 116 49.72 1.32 -20.04
N ALA A 117 50.96 1.12 -20.48
CA ALA A 117 51.81 2.17 -21.05
C ALA A 117 51.58 2.22 -22.57
N ALA A 118 51.18 3.40 -23.06
CA ALA A 118 51.08 3.72 -24.48
C ALA A 118 52.47 4.06 -25.08
N PRO A 119 52.68 3.92 -26.40
CA PRO A 119 53.99 3.85 -27.02
C PRO A 119 54.58 5.24 -27.30
N LYS A 120 55.92 5.37 -27.25
CA LYS A 120 56.63 6.50 -27.86
C LYS A 120 57.38 6.04 -29.12
N ARG A 121 56.95 6.61 -30.25
CA ARG A 121 57.73 6.74 -31.49
C ARG A 121 58.77 7.84 -31.29
N GLY A 122 59.95 7.68 -31.90
CA GLY A 122 61.00 8.70 -32.03
C GLY A 122 62.34 8.18 -31.59
#